data_AF-A0A356Q2H9-F1
#
_entry.id   AF-A0A356Q2H9-F1
#
_cell.length_a   1.000
_cell.length_b   1.000
_cell.length_c   1.000
_cell.angle_alpha   90.00
_cell.angle_beta   90.00
_cell.angle_gamma   90.00
#
_symmetry.space_group_name_H-M   'P 1'
#
loop_
_entity.id
_entity.type
_entity.pdbx_description
1 polymer ?
#
loop_
_entity_poly.entity_id
_entity_poly.type
_entity_poly.pdbx_seq_one_letter_code
_entity_poly.pdbx_strand_id
1 'polypeptide(L)'
;ADASMQDAVMVMTEGRLGLALVGSADALEGIVTDGDLRRLILDGAEMASTRVADVASTTPLTIGADETMAVAEARMQESRVQCLVVTDQDGHVEGIIQIYE
;
A
#
# COMPACT_ATOMS: atom_id res chain seq x y z
N ALA A 1 -4.90 -11.30 -2.87
CA ALA A 1 -4.34 -11.35 -4.23
C ALA A 1 -5.37 -11.33 -5.38
N ASP A 2 -6.45 -12.12 -5.35
CA ASP A 2 -7.28 -12.41 -6.55
C ASP A 2 -8.33 -11.37 -6.94
N ALA A 3 -8.45 -10.27 -6.18
CA ALA A 3 -9.36 -9.18 -6.49
C ALA A 3 -8.94 -8.43 -7.77
N SER A 4 -9.89 -7.73 -8.39
CA SER A 4 -9.61 -6.88 -9.55
C SER A 4 -9.02 -5.54 -9.15
N MET A 5 -8.34 -4.86 -10.07
CA MET A 5 -7.90 -3.49 -9.85
C MET A 5 -9.07 -2.52 -9.62
N GLN A 6 -10.25 -2.82 -10.15
CA GLN A 6 -11.48 -2.07 -9.84
C GLN A 6 -11.86 -2.19 -8.35
N ASP A 7 -11.76 -3.38 -7.76
CA ASP A 7 -12.01 -3.57 -6.32
C ASP A 7 -10.99 -2.81 -5.48
N ALA A 8 -9.71 -2.82 -5.90
CA ALA A 8 -8.67 -2.07 -5.21
C ALA A 8 -8.95 -0.56 -5.21
N VAL A 9 -9.45 0.01 -6.32
CA VAL A 9 -9.83 1.43 -6.40
C VAL A 9 -10.96 1.77 -5.42
N MET A 10 -11.91 0.86 -5.22
CA MET A 10 -12.98 1.04 -4.21
C MET A 10 -12.39 1.11 -2.81
N VAL A 11 -11.47 0.21 -2.46
CA VAL A 11 -10.78 0.21 -1.16
C VAL A 11 -9.95 1.49 -0.96
N MET A 12 -9.19 1.91 -1.98
CA MET A 12 -8.43 3.17 -1.93
C MET A 12 -9.34 4.37 -1.68
N THR A 13 -10.52 4.38 -2.30
CA THR A 13 -11.52 5.44 -2.16
C THR A 13 -12.11 5.49 -0.76
N GLU A 14 -12.42 4.33 -0.17
CA GLU A 14 -12.92 4.22 1.20
C GLU A 14 -11.86 4.65 2.22
N GLY A 15 -10.62 4.17 2.04
CA GLY A 15 -9.49 4.47 2.91
C GLY A 15 -8.99 5.90 2.82
N ARG A 16 -9.15 6.57 1.66
CA ARG A 16 -8.68 7.94 1.37
C ARG A 16 -7.16 8.14 1.56
N LEU A 17 -6.39 7.06 1.41
CA LEU A 17 -4.92 7.06 1.54
C LEU A 17 -4.20 6.98 0.18
N GLY A 18 -4.93 6.81 -0.92
CA GLY A 18 -4.34 6.60 -2.26
C GLY A 18 -3.58 5.28 -2.39
N LEU A 19 -3.85 4.33 -1.47
CA LEU A 19 -3.23 3.01 -1.44
C LEU A 19 -4.19 1.95 -0.88
N ALA A 20 -3.94 0.69 -1.22
CA ALA A 20 -4.59 -0.47 -0.65
C ALA A 20 -3.55 -1.57 -0.36
N LEU A 21 -3.71 -2.24 0.78
CA LEU A 21 -2.89 -3.40 1.14
C LEU A 21 -3.47 -4.67 0.53
N VAL A 22 -2.59 -5.56 0.11
CA VAL A 22 -2.95 -6.85 -0.47
C VAL A 22 -2.65 -7.94 0.55
N GLY A 23 -3.61 -8.84 0.78
CA GLY A 23 -3.49 -9.93 1.74
C GLY A 23 -4.43 -9.74 2.92
N SER A 24 -3.93 -10.01 4.12
CA SER A 24 -4.65 -9.87 5.39
C SER A 24 -3.78 -9.18 6.44
N ALA A 25 -4.35 -8.88 7.61
CA ALA A 25 -3.57 -8.33 8.71
C ALA A 25 -2.43 -9.29 9.12
N ASP A 26 -2.68 -10.59 9.11
CA ASP A 26 -1.69 -11.60 9.51
C ASP A 26 -0.70 -11.97 8.39
N ALA A 27 -1.02 -11.60 7.14
CA ALA A 27 -0.22 -11.94 5.96
C ALA A 27 -0.27 -10.80 4.95
N LEU A 28 0.65 -9.85 5.10
CA LEU A 28 0.84 -8.76 4.16
C LEU A 28 1.54 -9.28 2.89
N GLU A 29 0.80 -9.39 1.80
CA GLU A 29 1.28 -9.90 0.51
C GLU A 29 1.79 -8.77 -0.40
N GLY A 30 1.32 -7.54 -0.20
CA GLY A 30 1.74 -6.42 -1.02
C GLY A 30 0.97 -5.14 -0.80
N ILE A 31 1.23 -4.17 -1.69
CA ILE A 31 0.61 -2.86 -1.71
C ILE A 31 0.39 -2.41 -3.14
N VAL A 32 -0.71 -1.71 -3.38
CA VAL A 32 -0.99 -1.02 -4.63
C VAL A 32 -1.33 0.44 -4.33
N THR A 33 -0.91 1.35 -5.21
CA THR A 33 -1.03 2.80 -5.00
C THR A 33 -1.67 3.51 -6.20
N ASP A 34 -2.06 4.78 -6.04
CA ASP A 34 -2.49 5.65 -7.14
C ASP A 34 -1.44 5.73 -8.27
N GLY A 35 -0.15 5.58 -7.93
CA GLY A 35 0.92 5.53 -8.91
C GLY A 35 0.80 4.35 -9.86
N ASP A 36 0.41 3.19 -9.34
CA ASP A 36 0.23 1.95 -10.10
C ASP A 36 -1.06 2.01 -10.91
N LEU A 37 -2.14 2.53 -10.30
CA LEU A 37 -3.39 2.83 -11.01
C LEU A 37 -3.15 3.75 -12.21
N ARG A 38 -2.42 4.85 -12.01
CA ARG A 38 -2.09 5.79 -13.09
C ARG A 38 -1.31 5.10 -14.21
N ARG A 39 -0.31 4.27 -13.90
CA ARG A 39 0.46 3.53 -14.92
C ARG A 39 -0.44 2.58 -15.70
N LEU A 40 -1.28 1.82 -14.99
CA LEU A 40 -2.19 0.85 -15.59
C LEU A 40 -3.19 1.49 -16.56
N ILE A 41 -3.72 2.67 -16.22
CA ILE A 41 -4.59 3.46 -17.11
C ILE A 41 -3.84 3.91 -18.36
N LEU A 42 -2.60 4.39 -18.22
CA LEU A 42 -1.78 4.84 -19.35
C LEU A 42 -1.41 3.69 -20.30
N ASP A 43 -1.29 2.48 -19.77
CA ASP A 43 -1.05 1.26 -20.55
C ASP A 43 -2.32 0.72 -21.25
N GLY A 44 -3.49 1.33 -21.00
CA GLY A 44 -4.77 0.97 -21.62
C GLY A 44 -5.35 -0.36 -21.14
N ALA A 45 -4.90 -0.85 -19.98
CA ALA A 45 -5.39 -2.09 -19.40
C ALA A 45 -6.82 -1.94 -18.86
N GLU A 46 -7.58 -3.05 -18.88
CA GLU A 46 -8.95 -3.06 -18.38
C GLU A 46 -8.98 -3.36 -16.88
N MET A 47 -9.50 -2.42 -16.08
CA MET A 47 -9.45 -2.50 -14.61
C MET A 47 -10.18 -3.72 -14.03
N ALA A 48 -11.31 -4.10 -14.63
CA ALA A 48 -12.16 -5.17 -14.10
C ALA A 48 -11.56 -6.57 -14.29
N SER A 49 -10.72 -6.75 -15.33
CA SER A 49 -10.06 -8.04 -15.61
C SER A 49 -8.60 -8.10 -15.17
N THR A 50 -7.98 -6.96 -14.86
CA THR A 50 -6.61 -6.92 -14.30
C THR A 50 -6.65 -7.31 -12.84
N ARG A 51 -5.89 -8.36 -12.47
CA ARG A 51 -5.77 -8.79 -11.06
C ARG A 51 -4.81 -7.89 -10.30
N VAL A 52 -5.12 -7.61 -9.04
CA VAL A 52 -4.25 -6.83 -8.15
C VAL A 52 -2.86 -7.46 -8.02
N ALA A 53 -2.78 -8.78 -7.95
CA ALA A 53 -1.50 -9.50 -7.83
C ALA A 53 -0.54 -9.27 -9.01
N ASP A 54 -1.05 -8.90 -10.19
CA ASP A 54 -0.23 -8.64 -11.37
C ASP A 54 0.33 -7.20 -11.38
N VAL A 55 -0.14 -6.34 -10.46
CA VAL A 55 0.18 -4.90 -10.40
C VAL A 55 0.85 -4.51 -9.07
N ALA A 56 0.44 -5.13 -7.97
CA ALA A 56 0.90 -4.78 -6.63
C ALA A 56 2.39 -5.04 -6.43
N SER A 57 3.04 -4.17 -5.65
CA SER A 57 4.39 -4.40 -5.15
C SER A 57 4.34 -5.37 -3.98
N THR A 58 5.18 -6.41 -4.00
CA THR A 58 5.24 -7.45 -2.96
C THR A 58 6.09 -7.07 -1.74
N THR A 59 6.72 -5.89 -1.75
CA THR A 59 7.57 -5.41 -0.65
C THR A 59 7.12 -4.03 -0.20
N PRO A 60 6.01 -3.91 0.53
CA PRO A 60 5.58 -2.66 1.14
C PRO A 60 6.66 -2.15 2.11
N LEU A 61 6.83 -0.83 2.17
CA LEU A 61 7.73 -0.25 3.17
C LEU A 61 7.04 -0.24 4.52
N THR A 62 7.66 -0.88 5.51
CA THR A 62 7.10 -1.07 6.84
C THR A 62 7.89 -0.34 7.93
N ILE A 63 7.24 -0.16 9.07
CA ILE A 63 7.84 0.32 10.31
C ILE A 63 7.22 -0.40 11.51
N GLY A 64 8.02 -0.64 12.55
CA GLY A 64 7.55 -1.27 13.78
C GLY A 64 6.59 -0.38 14.57
N ALA A 65 5.60 -0.98 15.23
CA ALA A 65 4.62 -0.26 16.06
C ALA A 65 5.24 0.55 17.22
N ASP A 66 6.39 0.12 17.72
CA ASP A 66 7.12 0.77 18.82
C ASP A 66 8.10 1.87 18.37
N GLU A 67 8.21 2.11 17.06
CA GLU A 67 9.14 3.09 16.50
C GLU A 67 8.62 4.53 16.62
N THR A 68 9.55 5.48 16.62
CA THR A 68 9.21 6.90 16.76
C THR A 68 8.80 7.54 15.43
N MET A 69 7.99 8.61 15.49
CA MET A 69 7.62 9.41 14.33
C MET A 69 8.83 9.93 13.55
N ALA A 70 9.90 10.33 14.25
CA ALA A 70 11.12 10.82 13.60
C ALA A 70 11.79 9.73 12.73
N VAL A 71 11.73 8.47 13.16
CA VAL A 71 12.22 7.32 12.37
C VAL A 71 11.32 7.08 11.17
N ALA A 72 9.99 7.19 11.35
CA ALA A 72 9.03 7.10 10.25
C ALA A 72 9.28 8.15 9.17
N GLU A 73 9.43 9.42 9.57
CA GLU A 73 9.75 10.55 8.69
C GLU A 73 11.04 10.31 7.91
N ALA A 74 12.11 9.90 8.59
CA ALA A 74 13.39 9.63 7.96
C ALA A 74 13.29 8.53 6.90
N ARG A 75 12.60 7.41 7.20
CA ARG A 75 12.37 6.31 6.25
C ARG A 75 11.53 6.73 5.04
N MET A 76 10.47 7.51 5.29
CA MET A 76 9.62 8.08 4.23
C MET A 76 10.42 8.98 3.30
N GLN A 77 11.25 9.87 3.85
CA GLN A 77 12.12 10.77 3.07
C GLN A 77 13.16 10.01 2.24
N GLU A 78 13.85 9.03 2.84
CA GLU A 78 14.84 8.21 2.15
C GLU A 78 14.22 7.45 0.97
N SER A 79 13.04 6.89 1.19
CA SER A 79 12.31 6.09 0.19
C SER A 79 11.43 6.92 -0.74
N ARG A 80 11.31 8.23 -0.50
CA ARG A 80 10.47 9.18 -1.24
C ARG A 80 9.00 8.74 -1.31
N VAL A 81 8.48 8.26 -0.19
CA VAL A 81 7.07 7.89 -0.01
C VAL A 81 6.46 8.69 1.12
N GLN A 82 5.13 8.81 1.14
CA GLN A 82 4.40 9.56 2.17
C GLN A 82 3.69 8.65 3.18
N CYS A 83 3.72 7.34 2.96
CA CYS A 83 3.02 6.35 3.79
C CYS A 83 3.96 5.20 4.16
N LEU A 84 3.76 4.65 5.36
CA LEU A 84 4.39 3.41 5.84
C LEU A 84 3.31 2.50 6.41
N VAL A 85 3.48 1.19 6.20
CA VAL A 85 2.66 0.18 6.87
C VAL A 85 3.23 -0.09 8.25
N VAL A 86 2.41 0.02 9.29
CA VAL A 86 2.81 -0.27 10.66
C VAL A 86 2.61 -1.75 10.92
N THR A 87 3.67 -2.43 11.38
CA THR A 87 3.63 -3.85 11.72
C THR A 87 4.11 -4.12 13.14
N ASP A 88 3.60 -5.19 13.74
CA ASP A 88 4.14 -5.74 14.99
C ASP A 88 5.48 -6.48 14.74
N GLN A 89 6.00 -7.15 15.78
CA GLN A 89 7.25 -7.91 15.71
C GLN A 89 7.15 -9.21 14.90
N ASP A 90 5.93 -9.75 14.75
CA ASP A 90 5.64 -10.95 13.97
C ASP A 90 5.34 -10.62 12.50
N GLY A 91 5.23 -9.33 12.16
CA GLY A 91 4.97 -8.82 10.82
C GLY A 91 3.49 -8.62 10.49
N HIS A 92 2.61 -8.72 11.48
CA HIS A 92 1.19 -8.46 11.29
C HIS A 92 0.93 -6.95 11.18
N VAL A 93 -0.01 -6.57 10.31
CA VAL A 93 -0.37 -5.18 10.07
C VAL A 93 -1.24 -4.66 11.20
N GLU A 94 -0.76 -3.61 11.88
CA GLU A 94 -1.51 -2.90 12.91
C GLU A 94 -2.11 -1.57 12.40
N GLY A 95 -1.58 -1.03 11.30
CA GLY A 95 -2.12 0.20 10.72
C GLY A 95 -1.27 0.77 9.59
N ILE A 96 -1.57 2.02 9.25
CA ILE A 96 -0.84 2.81 8.26
C ILE A 96 -0.59 4.17 8.88
N ILE A 97 0.62 4.69 8.67
CA ILE A 97 0.96 6.06 8.98
C ILE A 97 1.22 6.84 7.70
N GLN A 98 0.66 8.05 7.63
CA GLN A 98 0.85 8.99 6.54
C GLN A 98 1.26 10.35 7.09
N ILE A 99 2.19 11.01 6.42
CA ILE A 99 2.64 12.35 6.79
C ILE A 99 2.24 13.32 5.68
N TYR A 100 1.62 14.42 6.11
CA TYR A 100 1.23 15.53 5.25
C TYR A 100 2.24 16.66 5.46
N GLU A 101 2.80 17.18 4.37
CA GLU A 101 3.46 18.50 4.38
C GLU A 101 2.43 19.64 4.34
#